data_AF-A0A9W4XB60-F1
#
_entry.id   AF-A0A9W4XB60-F1
#
_cell.length_a   1.000
_cell.length_b   1.000
_cell.length_c   1.000
_cell.angle_alpha   90.00
_cell.angle_beta   90.00
_cell.angle_gamma   90.00
#
_symmetry.space_group_name_H-M   'P 1'
#
loop_
_entity.id
_entity.type
_entity.pdbx_description
1 polymer ?
#
loop_
_entity_poly.entity_id
_entity_poly.type
_entity_poly.pdbx_seq_one_letter_code
_entity_poly.pdbx_strand_id
1 'polypeptide(L)' 'SYYAKLRNINELARPLAVAGFNLLVRSNKMRKKMTGRSHPVPVNNPYNANASINNEAEFLNWLQGKYRE' A
#
# COMPACT_ATOMS: atom_id res chain seq x y z
N SER A 1 -6.49 -1.68 15.29
CA SER A 1 -7.03 -2.04 13.97
C SER A 1 -5.93 -2.64 13.08
N TYR A 2 -6.30 -3.57 12.20
CA TYR A 2 -5.44 -4.18 11.18
C TYR A 2 -4.72 -3.12 10.32
N TYR A 3 -5.40 -1.99 10.07
CA TYR A 3 -4.85 -0.81 9.40
C TYR A 3 -3.57 -0.27 10.07
N ALA A 4 -3.56 -0.15 11.40
CA ALA A 4 -2.40 0.37 12.14
C ALA A 4 -1.17 -0.54 12.02
N LYS A 5 -1.37 -1.87 11.99
CA LYS A 5 -0.28 -2.84 11.77
C LYS A 5 0.34 -2.68 10.39
N LEU A 6 -0.49 -2.54 9.35
CA LEU A 6 -0.03 -2.37 7.97
C LEU A 6 0.65 -1.02 7.76
N ARG A 7 0.12 0.05 8.38
CA ARG A 7 0.75 1.36 8.38
C ARG A 7 2.14 1.34 9.03
N ASN A 8 2.28 0.72 10.21
CA ASN A 8 3.58 0.61 10.87
C ASN A 8 4.60 -0.17 10.03
N ILE A 9 4.19 -1.25 9.36
CA ILE A 9 5.07 -2.00 8.44
C ILE A 9 5.53 -1.09 7.29
N ASN A 10 4.63 -0.28 6.74
CA ASN A 10 4.96 0.66 5.68
C ASN A 10 5.94 1.75 6.14
N GLU A 11 5.75 2.29 7.34
CA GLU A 11 6.64 3.30 7.95
C GLU A 11 8.03 2.72 8.27
N LEU A 12 8.11 1.48 8.76
CA LEU A 12 9.39 0.79 9.00
C LEU A 12 10.14 0.43 7.70
N ALA A 13 9.43 0.34 6.57
CA ALA A 13 10.04 0.13 5.26
C ALA A 13 10.52 1.43 4.60
N ARG A 14 10.13 2.60 5.13
CA ARG A 14 10.52 3.93 4.61
C ARG A 14 12.04 4.20 4.58
N PRO A 15 12.87 3.70 5.54
CA PRO A 15 14.32 3.85 5.50
C PRO A 15 15.02 2.98 4.43
N LEU A 16 14.33 2.04 3.79
CA LEU A 16 14.86 1.25 2.66
C LEU A 16 14.90 2.04 1.34
N ALA A 17 14.82 3.36 1.40
CA ALA A 17 15.02 4.29 0.30
C ALA A 17 16.50 4.33 -0.15
N VAL A 18 17.02 3.18 -0.55
CA VAL A 18 18.27 3.05 -1.30
C VAL A 18 17.99 3.52 -2.73
N ALA A 19 18.92 4.23 -3.36
CA ALA A 19 18.79 4.69 -4.74
C ALA A 19 18.34 3.53 -5.66
N GLY A 20 17.12 3.62 -6.20
CA GLY A 20 16.44 2.54 -6.95
C GLY A 20 15.05 2.15 -6.40
N PHE A 21 14.75 2.50 -5.14
CA PHE A 21 13.42 2.31 -4.52
C PHE A 21 12.46 3.45 -4.87
N ASN A 22 12.07 3.58 -6.15
CA ASN A 22 11.07 4.58 -6.54
C ASN A 22 9.68 4.27 -5.93
N LEU A 23 8.78 5.27 -5.88
CA LEU A 23 7.45 5.13 -5.28
C LEU A 23 6.63 3.96 -5.86
N LEU A 24 6.78 3.70 -7.16
CA LEU A 24 6.11 2.61 -7.85
C LEU A 24 6.62 1.22 -7.42
N VAL A 25 7.94 1.05 -7.31
CA VAL A 25 8.57 -0.19 -6.84
C VAL A 25 8.17 -0.50 -5.41
N ARG A 26 8.08 0.53 -4.56
CA ARG A 26 7.61 0.38 -3.18
C ARG A 26 6.14 -0.04 -3.13
N SER A 27 5.27 0.63 -3.87
CA SER A 27 3.85 0.25 -3.97
C SER A 27 3.68 -1.17 -4.52
N ASN A 28 4.48 -1.57 -5.52
CA ASN A 28 4.45 -2.93 -6.08
C ASN A 28 4.90 -4.00 -5.07
N LYS A 29 5.98 -3.74 -4.31
CA LYS A 29 6.41 -4.66 -3.25
C LYS A 29 5.37 -4.81 -2.15
N MET A 30 4.77 -3.70 -1.72
CA MET A 30 3.69 -3.72 -0.72
C MET A 30 2.49 -4.51 -1.24
N ARG A 31 2.10 -4.28 -2.51
CA ARG A 31 1.08 -5.06 -3.22
C ARG A 31 1.36 -6.56 -3.14
N LYS A 32 2.55 -6.97 -3.61
CA LYS A 32 2.97 -8.37 -3.72
C LYS A 32 3.08 -9.07 -2.36
N LYS A 33 3.54 -8.37 -1.32
CA LYS A 33 3.58 -8.89 0.07
C LYS A 33 2.18 -9.08 0.65
N MET A 34 1.22 -8.23 0.28
CA MET A 34 -0.17 -8.38 0.71
C MET A 34 -0.89 -9.49 -0.04
N THR A 35 -0.62 -9.71 -1.34
CA THR A 35 -1.26 -10.79 -2.11
C THR A 35 -1.07 -12.19 -1.50
N GLY A 36 0.02 -12.43 -0.75
CA GLY A 36 0.29 -13.71 -0.10
C GLY A 36 -0.24 -13.87 1.33
N ARG A 37 -0.76 -12.80 1.97
CA ARG A 37 -1.21 -12.81 3.38
C ARG A 37 -2.54 -12.09 3.64
N SER A 38 -3.11 -11.42 2.63
CA SER A 38 -4.28 -10.54 2.70
C SER A 38 -5.06 -10.60 1.38
N HIS A 39 -6.23 -9.96 1.33
CA HIS A 39 -6.95 -9.76 0.07
C HIS A 39 -6.05 -9.09 -0.98
N PRO A 40 -6.10 -9.55 -2.26
CA PRO A 40 -5.30 -8.96 -3.32
C PRO A 40 -5.61 -7.47 -3.43
N VAL A 41 -4.57 -6.66 -3.41
CA VAL A 41 -4.70 -5.21 -3.60
C VAL A 41 -5.08 -4.97 -5.06
N PRO A 42 -6.17 -4.22 -5.34
CA PRO A 42 -6.59 -3.94 -6.70
C PRO A 42 -5.59 -3.05 -7.44
N VAL A 43 -5.72 -2.98 -8.76
CA VAL A 43 -4.92 -2.07 -9.61
C VAL A 43 -5.37 -0.62 -9.41
N ASN A 44 -6.68 -0.42 -9.26
CA ASN A 44 -7.32 0.88 -9.08
C ASN A 44 -7.93 0.98 -7.67
N ASN A 45 -7.93 2.18 -7.11
CA ASN A 45 -8.48 2.48 -5.80
C ASN A 45 -9.99 2.76 -5.88
N PRO A 46 -10.87 1.83 -5.46
CA PRO A 46 -12.32 2.07 -5.48
C PRO A 46 -12.76 3.17 -4.51
N TYR A 47 -11.90 3.56 -3.56
CA TYR A 47 -12.18 4.59 -2.56
C TYR A 47 -11.68 5.99 -2.95
N ASN A 48 -11.05 6.14 -4.13
CA ASN A 48 -10.56 7.42 -4.62
C ASN A 48 -10.66 7.50 -6.15
N ALA A 49 -11.88 7.73 -6.67
CA ALA A 49 -12.15 7.94 -8.09
C ALA A 49 -11.51 6.90 -9.06
N ASN A 50 -11.30 5.66 -8.61
CA ASN A 50 -10.58 4.62 -9.37
C ASN A 50 -9.15 5.03 -9.80
N ALA A 51 -8.50 5.91 -9.04
CA ALA A 51 -7.10 6.28 -9.26
C ALA A 51 -6.20 5.04 -9.24
N SER A 52 -5.14 5.04 -10.06
CA SER A 52 -4.19 3.92 -10.08
C SER A 52 -3.38 3.86 -8.78
N ILE A 53 -3.33 2.69 -8.14
CA ILE A 53 -2.50 2.47 -6.94
C ILE A 53 -1.05 2.26 -7.36
N ASN A 54 -0.41 3.35 -7.76
CA ASN A 54 0.96 3.39 -8.27
C ASN A 54 1.93 4.14 -7.33
N ASN A 55 1.42 4.67 -6.22
CA ASN A 55 2.19 5.40 -5.23
C ASN A 55 1.72 5.06 -3.79
N GLU A 56 2.48 5.49 -2.80
CA GLU A 56 2.23 5.17 -1.39
C GLU A 56 0.96 5.82 -0.86
N ALA A 57 0.67 7.06 -1.27
CA ALA A 57 -0.51 7.79 -0.81
C ALA A 57 -1.81 7.08 -1.24
N GLU A 58 -1.90 6.66 -2.51
CA GLU A 58 -3.04 5.90 -3.01
C GLU A 58 -3.17 4.53 -2.35
N PHE A 59 -2.05 3.87 -2.09
CA PHE A 59 -2.04 2.59 -1.39
C PHE A 59 -2.55 2.73 0.06
N LEU A 60 -2.12 3.77 0.77
CA LEU A 60 -2.59 4.08 2.12
C LEU A 60 -4.07 4.49 2.14
N ASN A 61 -4.52 5.27 1.15
CA ASN A 61 -5.93 5.63 0.99
C ASN A 61 -6.79 4.37 0.82
N TRP A 62 -6.39 3.46 -0.08
CA TRP A 62 -7.07 2.17 -0.25
C TRP A 62 -7.09 1.34 1.04
N LEU A 63 -5.94 1.23 1.72
CA LEU A 63 -5.84 0.51 3.00
C LEU A 63 -6.81 1.07 4.05
N GLN A 64 -6.89 2.40 4.12
CA GLN A 64 -7.80 3.08 5.02
C GLN A 64 -9.25 2.79 4.64
N GLY A 65 -9.64 2.91 3.37
CA GLY A 65 -11.00 2.62 2.92
C GLY A 65 -11.43 1.17 3.14
N LYS A 66 -10.51 0.21 2.98
CA LYS A 66 -10.82 -1.22 3.08
C LYS A 66 -10.92 -1.75 4.51
N TYR A 67 -10.11 -1.23 5.43
CA TYR A 67 -9.94 -1.77 6.79
C TYR A 67 -10.28 -0.76 7.90
N ARG A 68 -11.12 0.26 7.61
CA ARG A 68 -11.53 1.28 8.60
C ARG A 68 -12.53 0.79 9.64
N GLU A 69 -12.90 -0.48 9.62
CA GLU A 69 -13.67 -1.12 10.70
C GLU A 69 -12.76 -1.51 11.87
#